data_AF-A0A2R7SMC5-F1
#
_entry.id   AF-A0A2R7SMC5-F1
#
_cell.length_a   1.000
_cell.length_b   1.000
_cell.length_c   1.000
_cell.angle_alpha   90.00
_cell.angle_beta   90.00
_cell.angle_gamma   90.00
#
_symmetry.space_group_name_H-M   'P 1'
#
loop_
_entity.id
_entity.type
_entity.pdbx_description
1 polymer ?
#
loop_
_entity_poly.entity_id
_entity_poly.type
_entity_poly.pdbx_seq_one_letter_code
_entity_poly.pdbx_strand_id
1 'polypeptide(L)'
;MYGVFRTREAQASFPDDTFHAYDWAFSAALLKRGCHLELPFTGMQRDKTPTRKYMALAEADARNPLDRWFPVWRMSAWLLRQGQLPRSGRVAWTLLRLNLSKHQEMVDVRYPYLYHPWETLRAIRRKLLG
;
A
#
# COMPACT_ATOMS: atom_id res chain seq x y z
N MET A 1 9.89 -4.26 -1.93
CA MET A 1 10.69 -4.64 -0.74
C MET A 1 12.04 -5.17 -1.18
N TYR A 2 13.12 -4.78 -0.48
CA TYR A 2 14.46 -5.29 -0.72
C TYR A 2 15.02 -5.85 0.59
N GLY A 3 15.60 -7.04 0.52
CA GLY A 3 16.18 -7.71 1.67
C GLY A 3 16.67 -9.10 1.30
N VAL A 4 17.52 -9.68 2.15
CA VAL A 4 17.97 -11.06 2.02
C VAL A 4 17.16 -11.90 2.98
N PHE A 5 16.48 -12.92 2.45
CA PHE A 5 15.57 -13.75 3.23
C PHE A 5 16.00 -15.20 3.19
N ARG A 6 15.77 -15.92 4.29
CA ARG A 6 15.85 -17.38 4.28
C ARG A 6 14.74 -17.92 3.39
N THR A 7 15.08 -18.72 2.39
CA THR A 7 14.16 -19.21 1.35
C THR A 7 12.88 -19.81 1.93
N ARG A 8 13.01 -20.68 2.95
CA ARG A 8 11.88 -21.36 3.59
C ARG A 8 10.88 -20.37 4.20
N GLU A 9 11.36 -19.39 4.95
CA GLU A 9 10.49 -18.41 5.62
C GLU A 9 9.89 -17.42 4.63
N ALA A 10 10.64 -17.04 3.59
CA ALA A 10 10.14 -16.22 2.51
C ALA A 10 8.99 -16.91 1.78
N GLN A 11 9.20 -18.13 1.28
CA GLN A 11 8.17 -18.90 0.57
C GLN A 11 6.89 -19.05 1.40
N ALA A 12 7.03 -19.32 2.70
CA ALA A 12 5.88 -19.48 3.59
C ALA A 12 5.20 -18.14 3.98
N SER A 13 5.80 -16.99 3.65
CA SER A 13 5.24 -15.65 3.87
C SER A 13 4.67 -15.03 2.60
N PHE A 14 4.87 -15.65 1.43
CA PHE A 14 4.33 -15.16 0.18
C PHE A 14 2.80 -15.33 0.14
N PRO A 15 2.05 -14.29 -0.26
CA PRO A 15 0.62 -14.42 -0.50
C PRO A 15 0.33 -15.36 -1.68
N ASP A 16 -0.66 -16.23 -1.53
CA ASP A 16 -1.16 -17.09 -2.62
C ASP A 16 -1.92 -16.29 -3.71
N ASP A 17 -2.36 -15.08 -3.36
CA ASP A 17 -3.12 -14.17 -4.22
C ASP A 17 -2.32 -12.91 -4.55
N THR A 18 -2.47 -12.41 -5.78
CA THR A 18 -1.95 -11.09 -6.15
C THR A 18 -2.93 -9.98 -5.75
N PHE A 19 -2.40 -8.97 -5.05
CA PHE A 19 -3.09 -7.74 -4.69
C PHE A 19 -2.09 -6.59 -4.52
N HIS A 20 -2.58 -5.36 -4.57
CA HIS A 20 -1.75 -4.19 -4.32
C HIS A 20 -1.20 -4.17 -2.90
N ALA A 21 0.03 -3.69 -2.72
CA ALA A 21 0.79 -3.76 -1.47
C ALA A 21 1.07 -5.21 -0.99
N TYR A 22 1.31 -6.13 -1.93
CA TYR A 22 1.76 -7.50 -1.62
C TYR A 22 3.03 -7.52 -0.76
N ASP A 23 3.92 -6.55 -0.95
CA ASP A 23 5.19 -6.46 -0.26
C ASP A 23 5.02 -6.12 1.22
N TRP A 24 3.96 -5.37 1.56
CA TRP A 24 3.56 -5.11 2.94
C TRP A 24 3.00 -6.37 3.61
N ALA A 25 2.14 -7.11 2.91
CA ALA A 25 1.63 -8.39 3.39
C ALA A 25 2.76 -9.38 3.66
N PHE A 26 3.68 -9.54 2.70
CA PHE A 26 4.86 -10.37 2.83
C PHE A 26 5.71 -9.96 4.03
N SER A 27 6.02 -8.66 4.16
CA SER A 27 6.82 -8.14 5.28
C SER A 27 6.18 -8.44 6.64
N ALA A 28 4.87 -8.18 6.75
CA ALA A 28 4.11 -8.41 7.99
C ALA A 28 4.05 -9.90 8.37
N ALA A 29 3.89 -10.80 7.39
CA ALA A 29 3.94 -12.25 7.64
C ALA A 29 5.35 -12.71 8.04
N LEU A 30 6.38 -12.20 7.36
CA LEU A 30 7.77 -12.56 7.62
C LEU A 30 8.26 -12.11 9.00
N LEU A 31 7.78 -10.97 9.52
CA LEU A 31 8.09 -10.47 10.87
C LEU A 31 7.74 -11.46 11.99
N LYS A 32 6.86 -12.44 11.74
CA LYS A 32 6.45 -13.44 12.73
C LYS A 32 7.22 -14.76 12.62
N ARG A 33 7.97 -14.97 11.54
CA ARG A 33 8.62 -16.25 11.23
C ARG A 33 10.11 -16.31 11.53
N GLY A 34 10.75 -15.18 11.85
CA GLY A 34 12.17 -15.18 12.17
C GLY A 34 12.64 -13.89 12.83
N CYS A 35 13.90 -13.91 13.27
CA CYS A 35 14.59 -12.71 13.74
C CYS A 35 15.02 -11.86 12.54
N HIS A 36 14.75 -10.57 12.61
CA HIS A 36 15.18 -9.60 11.62
C HIS A 36 16.45 -8.94 12.13
N LEU A 37 17.52 -8.99 11.33
CA LEU A 37 18.76 -8.29 11.62
C LEU A 37 18.80 -7.02 10.79
N GLU A 38 18.78 -5.87 11.46
CA GLU A 38 19.10 -4.61 10.83
C GLU A 38 20.62 -4.47 10.73
N LEU A 39 21.11 -4.09 9.55
CA LEU A 39 22.53 -3.84 9.33
C LEU A 39 22.84 -2.40 9.76
N PRO A 40 23.98 -2.13 10.44
CA PRO A 40 24.32 -0.81 10.94
C PRO A 40 24.78 0.17 9.84
N PHE A 41 24.54 -0.15 8.56
CA PHE A 41 24.95 0.66 7.43
C PHE A 41 23.89 0.64 6.32
N THR A 42 23.84 1.72 5.55
CA THR A 42 22.95 1.84 4.38
C THR A 42 23.54 1.07 3.20
N GLY A 43 23.12 -0.18 3.02
CA GLY A 43 23.54 -1.01 1.88
C GLY A 43 22.74 -0.76 0.59
N MET A 44 21.63 -0.01 0.67
CA MET A 44 20.76 0.24 -0.46
C MET A 44 20.04 1.59 -0.33
N GLN A 45 20.03 2.36 -1.41
CA GLN A 45 19.21 3.56 -1.54
C GLN A 45 18.13 3.30 -2.58
N ARG A 46 16.89 3.68 -2.25
CA ARG A 46 15.76 3.59 -3.16
C ARG A 46 15.25 4.98 -3.48
N ASP A 47 15.18 5.30 -4.76
CA ASP A 47 14.53 6.53 -5.20
C ASP A 47 13.04 6.51 -4.89
N LYS A 48 12.51 7.67 -4.51
CA LYS A 48 11.08 7.83 -4.26
C LYS A 48 10.33 7.60 -5.57
N THR A 49 9.61 6.49 -5.65
CA THR A 49 8.72 6.25 -6.78
C THR A 49 7.63 7.34 -6.80
N PRO A 50 7.39 8.01 -7.94
CA PRO A 50 6.35 9.03 -8.06
C PRO A 50 4.98 8.47 -7.66
N THR A 51 4.22 9.23 -6.87
CA THR A 51 2.89 8.81 -6.36
C THR A 51 1.95 8.37 -7.49
N ARG A 52 2.00 9.05 -8.65
CA ARG A 52 1.19 8.69 -9.83
C ARG A 52 1.48 7.28 -10.35
N LYS A 53 2.75 6.85 -10.33
CA LYS A 53 3.12 5.49 -10.75
C LYS A 53 2.59 4.45 -9.77
N TYR A 54 2.62 4.75 -8.47
CA TYR A 54 2.01 3.90 -7.46
C TYR A 54 0.50 3.76 -7.64
N MET A 55 -0.21 4.84 -7.97
CA MET A 55 -1.65 4.79 -8.24
C MET A 55 -1.97 3.99 -9.51
N ALA A 56 -1.19 4.16 -10.58
CA ALA A 56 -1.37 3.37 -11.80
C ALA A 56 -1.19 1.86 -11.53
N LEU A 57 -0.24 1.48 -10.67
CA LEU A 57 -0.09 0.08 -10.23
C LEU A 57 -1.28 -0.39 -9.41
N ALA A 58 -1.76 0.43 -8.46
CA ALA A 58 -2.94 0.10 -7.67
C ALA A 58 -4.20 -0.11 -8.53
N GLU A 59 -4.37 0.69 -9.58
CA GLU A 59 -5.46 0.54 -10.55
C GLU A 59 -5.31 -0.71 -11.42
N ALA A 60 -4.08 -1.02 -11.84
CA ALA A 60 -3.80 -2.24 -12.61
C ALA A 60 -4.03 -3.52 -11.78
N ASP A 61 -3.74 -3.48 -10.48
CA ASP A 61 -3.94 -4.59 -9.55
C ASP A 61 -5.42 -4.77 -9.12
N ALA A 62 -6.28 -3.78 -9.41
CA ALA A 62 -7.66 -3.77 -8.94
C ALA A 62 -8.55 -4.74 -9.74
N ARG A 63 -9.13 -5.72 -9.06
CA ARG A 63 -10.03 -6.73 -9.68
C ARG A 63 -11.49 -6.30 -9.71
N ASN A 64 -11.87 -5.33 -8.88
CA ASN A 64 -13.26 -4.88 -8.72
C ASN A 64 -13.30 -3.40 -8.28
N PRO A 65 -14.49 -2.76 -8.25
CA PRO A 65 -14.62 -1.36 -7.83
C PRO A 65 -14.13 -1.08 -6.41
N LEU A 66 -14.31 -2.02 -5.47
CA LEU A 66 -13.84 -1.85 -4.08
C LEU A 66 -12.32 -1.79 -4.01
N ASP A 67 -11.61 -2.61 -4.78
CA ASP A 67 -10.14 -2.57 -4.91
C ASP A 67 -9.67 -1.20 -5.41
N ARG A 68 -10.43 -0.55 -6.31
CA ARG A 68 -10.08 0.79 -6.83
C ARG A 68 -10.23 1.86 -5.76
N TRP A 69 -11.25 1.77 -4.92
CA TRP A 69 -11.50 2.74 -3.86
C TRP A 69 -10.62 2.51 -2.62
N PHE A 70 -10.29 1.27 -2.32
CA PHE A 70 -9.52 0.89 -1.13
C PHE A 70 -8.35 -0.03 -1.52
N PRO A 71 -7.27 0.50 -2.11
CA PRO A 71 -6.24 -0.33 -2.76
C PRO A 71 -5.57 -1.35 -1.83
N VAL A 72 -5.59 -1.14 -0.51
CA VAL A 72 -4.96 -2.04 0.47
C VAL A 72 -5.96 -2.93 1.24
N TRP A 73 -7.23 -3.00 0.82
CA TRP A 73 -8.24 -3.77 1.56
C TRP A 73 -8.00 -5.28 1.44
N ARG A 74 -7.64 -5.76 0.24
CA ARG A 74 -7.32 -7.17 0.01
C ARG A 74 -6.10 -7.63 0.80
N MET A 75 -5.07 -6.79 0.87
CA MET A 75 -3.91 -7.00 1.74
C MET A 75 -4.35 -7.13 3.21
N SER A 76 -5.23 -6.24 3.67
CA SER A 76 -5.74 -6.26 5.04
C SER A 76 -6.57 -7.50 5.34
N ALA A 77 -7.44 -7.91 4.42
CA ALA A 77 -8.23 -9.13 4.51
C ALA A 77 -7.35 -10.39 4.51
N TRP A 78 -6.33 -10.43 3.64
CA TRP A 78 -5.35 -11.51 3.60
C TRP A 78 -4.61 -11.61 4.94
N LEU A 79 -4.13 -10.49 5.46
CA LEU A 79 -3.45 -10.41 6.76
C LEU A 79 -4.34 -10.91 7.91
N LEU A 80 -5.62 -10.52 7.96
CA LEU A 80 -6.55 -10.99 8.99
C LEU A 80 -6.86 -12.49 8.90
N ARG A 81 -6.79 -13.07 7.70
CA ARG A 81 -6.93 -14.52 7.49
C ARG A 81 -5.68 -15.29 7.91
N GLN A 82 -4.51 -14.66 7.86
CA GLN A 82 -3.30 -15.28 8.40
C GLN A 82 -3.49 -15.48 9.90
N GLY A 83 -3.56 -16.74 10.33
CA GLY A 83 -3.65 -17.11 11.76
C GLY A 83 -2.48 -16.61 12.62
N GLN A 84 -1.48 -16.00 11.99
CA GLN A 84 -0.25 -15.52 12.58
C GLN A 84 -0.35 -14.07 13.11
N LEU A 85 -1.38 -13.31 12.70
CA LEU A 85 -1.62 -11.98 13.26
C LEU A 85 -2.49 -12.04 14.52
N PRO A 86 -2.15 -11.24 15.56
CA PRO A 86 -2.98 -11.15 16.74
C PRO A 86 -4.38 -10.65 16.35
N ARG A 87 -5.40 -11.48 16.56
CA ARG A 87 -6.82 -11.12 16.33
C ARG A 87 -7.31 -10.21 17.46
N SER A 88 -6.80 -8.98 17.47
CA SER A 88 -7.18 -7.95 18.43
C SER A 88 -7.94 -6.82 17.73
N GLY A 89 -8.86 -6.19 18.45
CA GLY A 89 -9.54 -4.98 17.95
C GLY A 89 -8.55 -3.88 17.55
N ARG A 90 -7.39 -3.80 18.20
CA ARG A 90 -6.32 -2.86 17.86
C ARG A 90 -5.71 -3.12 16.48
N VAL A 91 -5.47 -4.39 16.12
CA VAL A 91 -4.98 -4.76 14.78
C VAL A 91 -6.04 -4.45 13.73
N ALA A 92 -7.30 -4.82 13.97
CA ALA A 92 -8.39 -4.49 13.05
C ALA A 92 -8.53 -2.97 12.84
N TRP A 93 -8.47 -2.18 13.91
CA TRP A 93 -8.50 -0.71 13.85
C TRP A 93 -7.30 -0.12 13.09
N THR A 94 -6.11 -0.70 13.29
CA THR A 94 -4.89 -0.27 12.59
C THR A 94 -5.02 -0.51 11.08
N LEU A 95 -5.51 -1.68 10.68
CA LEU A 95 -5.76 -2.00 9.28
C LEU A 95 -6.85 -1.12 8.68
N LEU A 96 -7.93 -0.83 9.42
CA LEU A 96 -8.97 0.09 8.98
C LEU A 96 -8.41 1.51 8.74
N ARG A 97 -7.65 2.04 9.70
CA ARG A 97 -6.98 3.35 9.56
C ARG A 97 -6.04 3.38 8.35
N LEU A 98 -5.30 2.30 8.10
CA LEU A 98 -4.45 2.18 6.93
C LEU A 98 -5.25 2.26 5.63
N ASN A 99 -6.38 1.55 5.55
CA ASN A 99 -7.28 1.60 4.40
C ASN A 99 -7.84 2.99 4.15
N LEU A 100 -8.31 3.67 5.20
CA LEU A 100 -8.82 5.04 5.11
C LEU A 100 -7.73 6.02 4.67
N SER A 101 -6.53 5.91 5.22
CA SER A 101 -5.39 6.75 4.82
C SER A 101 -5.03 6.55 3.35
N LYS A 102 -5.01 5.31 2.86
CA LYS A 102 -4.72 5.02 1.44
C LYS A 102 -5.84 5.38 0.49
N HIS A 103 -7.09 5.27 0.95
CA HIS A 103 -8.22 5.80 0.23
C HIS A 103 -8.08 7.32 0.03
N GLN A 104 -7.75 8.06 1.10
CA GLN A 104 -7.56 9.51 1.01
C GLN A 104 -6.43 9.87 0.03
N GLU A 105 -5.26 9.21 0.13
CA GLU A 105 -4.16 9.43 -0.82
C GLU A 105 -4.59 9.20 -2.28
N MET A 106 -5.41 8.17 -2.53
CA MET A 106 -5.91 7.87 -3.87
C MET A 106 -6.89 8.95 -4.35
N VAL A 107 -7.81 9.38 -3.48
CA VAL A 107 -8.77 10.44 -3.78
C VAL A 107 -8.06 11.77 -4.05
N ASP A 108 -7.06 12.14 -3.26
CA ASP A 108 -6.29 13.38 -3.44
C ASP A 108 -5.57 13.42 -4.79
N VAL A 109 -5.05 12.28 -5.25
CA VAL A 109 -4.36 12.17 -6.55
C VAL A 109 -5.36 12.16 -7.71
N ARG A 110 -6.49 11.48 -7.56
CA ARG A 110 -7.47 11.26 -8.64
C ARG A 110 -8.44 12.41 -8.81
N TYR A 111 -8.84 13.03 -7.70
CA TYR A 111 -9.83 14.10 -7.64
C TYR A 111 -9.27 15.30 -6.86
N PRO A 112 -8.14 15.89 -7.28
CA PRO A 112 -7.53 17.01 -6.58
C PRO A 112 -8.48 18.20 -6.43
N TYR A 113 -9.48 18.30 -7.32
CA TYR A 113 -10.46 19.36 -7.31
C TYR A 113 -11.48 19.32 -6.17
N LEU A 114 -11.68 18.15 -5.55
CA LEU A 114 -12.60 18.01 -4.42
C LEU A 114 -12.00 18.59 -3.12
N TYR A 115 -10.67 18.68 -3.02
CA TYR A 115 -9.97 19.07 -1.79
C TYR A 115 -9.06 20.31 -1.95
N HIS A 116 -8.72 20.69 -3.18
CA HIS A 116 -8.00 21.93 -3.49
C HIS A 116 -8.71 22.75 -4.59
N PRO A 117 -9.90 23.34 -4.31
CA PRO A 117 -10.67 24.04 -5.33
C PRO A 117 -9.91 25.19 -6.00
N TRP A 118 -8.97 25.82 -5.29
CA TRP A 118 -8.07 26.86 -5.81
C TRP A 118 -7.02 26.36 -6.82
N GLU A 119 -6.63 25.08 -6.79
CA GLU A 119 -5.75 24.50 -7.81
C GLU A 119 -6.51 24.18 -9.10
N THR A 120 -7.76 23.72 -8.97
CA THR A 120 -8.69 23.52 -10.09
C THR A 120 -8.97 24.81 -10.84
N LEU A 121 -9.27 25.89 -10.11
CA LEU A 121 -9.47 27.21 -10.68
C LEU A 121 -8.21 27.70 -11.41
N ARG A 122 -7.02 27.42 -10.88
CA ARG A 122 -5.73 27.72 -11.53
C ARG A 122 -5.53 26.92 -12.82
N ALA A 123 -5.88 25.63 -12.82
CA ALA A 123 -5.77 24.76 -13.99
C ALA A 123 -6.75 25.17 -15.10
N ILE A 124 -8.00 25.48 -14.74
CA ILE A 124 -9.02 26.01 -15.67
C ILE A 124 -8.56 27.35 -16.25
N ARG A 125 -8.07 28.26 -15.41
CA ARG A 125 -7.55 29.57 -15.84
C ARG A 125 -6.39 29.44 -16.83
N ARG A 126 -5.45 28.52 -16.63
CA ARG A 126 -4.36 28.27 -17.59
C ARG A 126 -4.85 27.72 -18.93
N LYS A 127 -5.94 26.95 -18.93
CA LYS A 127 -6.52 26.34 -20.14
C LYS A 127 -7.37 27.31 -20.96
N LEU A 128 -7.83 28.40 -20.35
CA LEU A 128 -8.64 29.44 -20.99
C LEU A 128 -7.83 30.67 -21.44
N LEU A 129 -6.65 30.88 -20.85
CA LEU A 129 -5.78 32.04 -21.10
C LEU A 129 -4.44 31.71 -21.78
N GLY A 130 -4.23 30.45 -22.16
CA GLY A 130 -3.11 29.99 -22.97
C GLY A 130 -3.62 29.20 -24.16
#